data_AF-A0A060HR03-F1
#
_entry.id   AF-A0A060HR03-F1
#
_cell.length_a   1.000
_cell.length_b   1.000
_cell.length_c   1.000
_cell.angle_alpha   90.00
_cell.angle_beta   90.00
_cell.angle_gamma   90.00
#
_symmetry.space_group_name_H-M   'P 1'
#
loop_
_entity.id
_entity.type
_entity.pdbx_description
1 polymer ?
#
loop_
_entity_poly.entity_id
_entity_poly.type
_entity_poly.pdbx_seq_one_letter_code
_entity_poly.pdbx_strand_id
1 'polypeptide(L)'
;MSTRHNLSGRGGRTRTGPPTTTTRKSVAAVTAALVLVLGILVSVPRSAHAEENPDACNCVIFRLDDIQDSWLNTVQVELMDRFIEEDKKLNVGVIMNFLGEDESVVDKVQEGLDSGNFEIVNHGWNHVAYNALTAQEQHDTLVQADEKIVSLWGADAVAFIPPYHEYNEDTLAALEDLDMKIISAEFSLELPSIYHHGDPGNPDNKIYKAMPDSDIKDQYGIYHLPQAAEFFAHDGGTPTKVPLETLIEEIEDSISTYGYAVVTLHPSDFAIKDENDEPTNEVSTSELEDLDALLAEIDNSGYATKTFSEAIQFGSSGGNGGNGNGNGDNGDGNGNGSNNNGSTDNDISQRVARLVESMMDKAKKIAAEGIPSDDQIPDELIKYRMFDLARWGGPEFSAALYLTDLVPSLNWNKLTEKQQIYYIEKMMGYI
;
A
#
# COMPACT_ATOMS: atom_id res chain seq x y z
N MET A 1 -58.41 -6.64 54.66
CA MET A 1 -57.02 -6.37 54.24
C MET A 1 -56.62 -4.99 54.75
N SER A 2 -56.02 -4.93 55.94
CA SER A 2 -55.22 -3.81 56.47
C SER A 2 -54.75 -4.14 57.90
N THR A 3 -53.48 -3.79 58.17
CA THR A 3 -52.84 -3.41 59.46
C THR A 3 -52.68 -4.36 60.67
N ARG A 4 -51.38 -4.57 60.99
CA ARG A 4 -50.63 -4.42 62.28
C ARG A 4 -51.10 -5.15 63.56
N HIS A 5 -50.20 -5.90 64.21
CA HIS A 5 -49.35 -5.43 65.34
C HIS A 5 -48.48 -6.55 65.99
N ASN A 6 -47.25 -6.16 66.41
CA ASN A 6 -46.49 -6.54 67.64
C ASN A 6 -46.12 -8.02 67.91
N LEU A 7 -45.01 -8.40 68.58
CA LEU A 7 -43.82 -7.79 69.20
C LEU A 7 -42.89 -8.94 69.65
N SER A 8 -41.60 -8.61 69.87
CA SER A 8 -40.71 -9.15 70.92
C SER A 8 -40.10 -10.56 70.80
N GLY A 9 -38.75 -10.61 70.85
CA GLY A 9 -38.01 -11.82 71.27
C GLY A 9 -36.49 -11.71 71.09
N ARG A 10 -35.78 -11.31 72.14
CA ARG A 10 -34.33 -11.04 72.23
C ARG A 10 -33.55 -12.29 72.65
N GLY A 11 -32.34 -12.49 72.12
CA GLY A 11 -31.31 -13.43 72.62
C GLY A 11 -30.37 -13.85 71.48
N GLY A 12 -29.09 -13.51 71.42
CA GLY A 12 -28.09 -13.49 72.49
C GLY A 12 -27.20 -14.72 72.32
N ARG A 13 -26.19 -14.67 71.45
CA ARG A 13 -25.08 -15.65 71.42
C ARG A 13 -23.81 -15.04 70.85
N THR A 14 -22.88 -14.79 71.78
CA THR A 14 -21.47 -14.47 71.58
C THR A 14 -20.74 -15.65 70.94
N ARG A 15 -20.01 -15.40 69.84
CA ARG A 15 -19.06 -16.36 69.25
C ARG A 15 -17.68 -15.72 69.24
N THR A 16 -16.78 -16.30 70.03
CA THR A 16 -15.36 -15.99 70.14
C THR A 16 -14.64 -16.42 68.86
N GLY A 17 -13.95 -15.50 68.19
CA GLY A 17 -13.07 -15.81 67.07
C GLY A 17 -11.70 -16.32 67.53
N PRO A 18 -10.99 -17.13 66.72
CA PRO A 18 -9.60 -17.50 66.97
C PRO A 18 -8.65 -16.41 66.44
N PRO A 19 -7.42 -16.30 67.00
CA PRO A 19 -6.45 -15.31 66.57
C PRO A 19 -5.79 -15.75 65.26
N THR A 20 -5.88 -14.91 64.23
CA THR A 20 -5.10 -15.04 63.00
C THR A 20 -3.73 -14.38 63.19
N THR A 21 -2.71 -15.21 63.37
CA THR A 21 -1.30 -14.81 63.27
C THR A 21 -0.95 -14.61 61.80
N THR A 22 -0.97 -13.36 61.34
CA THR A 22 -0.52 -12.97 60.00
C THR A 22 1.01 -13.05 59.93
N THR A 23 1.51 -14.15 59.37
CA THR A 23 2.92 -14.35 59.04
C THR A 23 3.35 -13.40 57.91
N ARG A 24 4.30 -12.51 58.21
CA ARG A 24 4.96 -11.53 57.31
C ARG A 24 5.72 -12.12 56.09
N LYS A 25 5.50 -13.38 55.72
CA LYS A 25 6.18 -14.01 54.57
C LYS A 25 5.37 -13.98 53.26
N SER A 26 4.11 -13.58 53.29
CA SER A 26 3.23 -13.62 52.12
C SER A 26 3.18 -12.33 51.30
N VAL A 27 3.68 -11.21 51.82
CA VAL A 27 3.63 -9.92 51.10
C VAL A 27 4.74 -9.83 50.04
N ALA A 28 5.94 -10.35 50.32
CA ALA A 28 7.07 -10.29 49.38
C ALA A 28 6.85 -11.17 48.13
N ALA A 29 6.13 -12.29 48.23
CA ALA A 29 5.87 -13.18 47.10
C ALA A 29 4.82 -12.61 46.13
N VAL A 30 3.83 -11.86 46.64
CA VAL A 30 2.80 -11.22 45.80
C VAL A 30 3.38 -10.00 45.05
N THR A 31 4.32 -9.27 45.65
CA THR A 31 4.98 -8.14 44.97
C THR A 31 5.96 -8.61 43.88
N ALA A 32 6.69 -9.71 44.09
CA ALA A 32 7.61 -10.26 43.08
C ALA A 32 6.86 -10.84 41.86
N ALA A 33 5.70 -11.47 42.06
CA ALA A 33 4.87 -11.97 40.96
C ALA A 33 4.21 -10.83 40.15
N LEU A 34 3.80 -9.73 40.79
CA LEU A 34 3.27 -8.57 40.08
C LEU A 34 4.34 -7.84 39.25
N VAL A 35 5.58 -7.74 39.73
CA VAL A 35 6.69 -7.13 38.98
C VAL A 35 7.12 -8.00 37.79
N LEU A 36 6.99 -9.34 37.88
CA LEU A 36 7.29 -10.24 36.76
C LEU A 36 6.19 -10.23 35.68
N VAL A 37 4.91 -10.09 36.07
CA VAL A 37 3.80 -9.94 35.10
C VAL A 37 3.80 -8.56 34.45
N LEU A 38 4.19 -7.50 35.17
CA LEU A 38 4.42 -6.18 34.56
C LEU A 38 5.68 -6.13 33.69
N GLY A 39 6.72 -6.91 33.98
CA GLY A 39 7.93 -6.98 33.16
C GLY A 39 7.74 -7.70 31.82
N ILE A 40 6.82 -8.66 31.73
CA ILE A 40 6.51 -9.39 30.49
C ILE A 40 5.60 -8.56 29.55
N LEU A 41 4.82 -7.62 30.08
CA LEU A 41 3.96 -6.73 29.28
C LEU A 41 4.70 -5.56 28.62
N VAL A 42 5.98 -5.32 28.93
CA VAL A 42 6.76 -4.19 28.38
C VAL A 42 7.76 -4.64 27.30
N SER A 43 7.78 -5.94 26.97
CA SER A 43 8.65 -6.51 25.94
C SER A 43 7.87 -7.39 24.97
N VAL A 44 6.71 -6.89 24.51
CA VAL A 44 6.26 -7.26 23.17
C VAL A 44 7.29 -6.64 22.22
N PRO A 45 7.97 -7.42 21.36
CA PRO A 45 8.76 -6.81 20.30
C PRO A 45 7.79 -5.96 19.49
N ARG A 46 7.86 -4.64 19.62
CA ARG A 46 7.38 -3.78 18.54
C ARG A 46 8.12 -4.27 17.31
N SER A 47 7.40 -4.61 16.24
CA SER A 47 8.02 -4.64 14.92
C SER A 47 8.90 -3.41 14.84
N ALA A 48 10.15 -3.62 14.48
CA ALA A 48 11.04 -2.51 14.21
C ALA A 48 10.53 -1.88 12.91
N HIS A 49 9.46 -1.08 13.01
CA HIS A 49 9.00 -0.23 11.94
C HIS A 49 10.21 0.58 11.48
N ALA A 50 10.34 0.76 10.16
CA ALA A 50 11.35 1.63 9.60
C ALA A 50 11.37 2.96 10.37
N GLU A 51 12.55 3.45 10.72
CA GLU A 51 12.70 4.70 11.48
C GLU A 51 12.00 5.81 10.67
N GLU A 52 10.88 6.33 11.18
CA GLU A 52 10.12 7.40 10.54
C GLU A 52 11.09 8.52 10.16
N ASN A 53 11.12 8.90 8.88
CA ASN A 53 11.81 10.11 8.48
C ASN A 53 10.86 11.28 8.80
N PRO A 54 11.07 12.05 9.87
CA PRO A 54 10.09 13.05 10.32
C PRO A 54 9.87 14.16 9.30
N ASP A 55 10.75 14.27 8.31
CA ASP A 55 10.65 15.27 7.25
C ASP A 55 10.00 14.72 5.97
N ALA A 56 9.73 13.41 5.87
CA ALA A 56 8.98 12.80 4.78
C ALA A 56 7.45 12.83 5.01
N CYS A 57 6.65 12.61 3.96
CA CYS A 57 5.19 12.56 4.07
C CYS A 57 4.72 11.44 4.99
N ASN A 58 5.41 10.29 4.96
CA ASN A 58 5.06 9.07 5.70
C ASN A 58 3.57 8.75 5.54
N CYS A 59 3.11 8.72 4.30
CA CYS A 59 1.69 8.71 3.99
C CYS A 59 1.30 7.62 3.00
N VAL A 60 0.04 7.19 3.11
CA VAL A 60 -0.58 6.22 2.21
C VAL A 60 -1.61 6.93 1.34
N ILE A 61 -1.56 6.67 0.05
CA ILE A 61 -2.43 7.24 -0.97
C ILE A 61 -3.28 6.09 -1.50
N PHE A 62 -4.54 6.03 -1.08
CA PHE A 62 -5.47 5.04 -1.63
C PHE A 62 -6.04 5.56 -2.94
N ARG A 63 -6.02 4.74 -3.99
CA ARG A 63 -6.77 4.97 -5.21
C ARG A 63 -7.79 3.87 -5.42
N LEU A 64 -9.02 4.26 -5.72
CA LEU A 64 -10.11 3.36 -6.08
C LEU A 64 -10.39 3.53 -7.57
N ASP A 65 -9.95 2.56 -8.35
CA ASP A 65 -10.00 2.60 -9.81
C ASP A 65 -11.38 2.08 -10.29
N ASP A 66 -11.67 2.25 -11.58
CA ASP A 66 -12.87 1.74 -12.26
C ASP A 66 -14.25 2.26 -11.77
N ILE A 67 -14.32 3.48 -11.25
CA ILE A 67 -15.61 4.07 -10.84
C ILE A 67 -16.46 4.44 -12.06
N GLN A 68 -17.68 3.89 -12.12
CA GLN A 68 -18.62 4.05 -13.23
C GLN A 68 -20.07 3.68 -12.83
N ASP A 69 -21.06 4.11 -13.62
CA ASP A 69 -22.48 3.84 -13.37
C ASP A 69 -22.83 2.35 -13.55
N SER A 70 -23.83 1.87 -12.82
CA SER A 70 -24.52 0.58 -13.05
C SER A 70 -23.63 -0.68 -13.02
N TRP A 71 -22.36 -0.58 -12.62
CA TRP A 71 -21.45 -1.71 -12.43
C TRP A 71 -20.99 -1.79 -10.99
N LEU A 72 -21.49 -2.74 -10.20
CA LEU A 72 -21.12 -2.86 -8.78
C LEU A 72 -21.39 -1.59 -7.94
N ASN A 73 -22.41 -0.80 -8.29
CA ASN A 73 -22.67 0.49 -7.64
C ASN A 73 -22.88 0.39 -6.11
N THR A 74 -23.49 -0.69 -5.61
CA THR A 74 -23.62 -0.92 -4.16
C THR A 74 -22.26 -1.08 -3.51
N VAL A 75 -21.34 -1.79 -4.18
CA VAL A 75 -19.97 -2.03 -3.68
C VAL A 75 -19.13 -0.76 -3.76
N GLN A 76 -19.22 -0.02 -4.87
CA GLN A 76 -18.57 1.29 -5.02
C GLN A 76 -18.99 2.26 -3.91
N VAL A 77 -20.30 2.38 -3.67
CA VAL A 77 -20.86 3.26 -2.64
C VAL A 77 -20.40 2.86 -1.24
N GLU A 78 -20.45 1.57 -0.90
CA GLU A 78 -20.03 1.08 0.41
C GLU A 78 -18.52 1.30 0.67
N LEU A 79 -17.66 1.13 -0.35
CA LEU A 79 -16.23 1.43 -0.23
C LEU A 79 -16.00 2.92 0.03
N MET A 80 -16.66 3.78 -0.74
CA MET A 80 -16.58 5.22 -0.55
C MET A 80 -17.10 5.63 0.85
N ASP A 81 -18.21 5.05 1.29
CA ASP A 81 -18.74 5.26 2.64
C ASP A 81 -17.71 4.92 3.70
N ARG A 82 -16.98 3.81 3.55
CA ARG A 82 -15.96 3.43 4.53
C ARG A 82 -14.88 4.50 4.72
N PHE A 83 -14.39 5.08 3.63
CA PHE A 83 -13.38 6.14 3.70
C PHE A 83 -13.93 7.44 4.31
N ILE A 84 -15.19 7.78 4.06
CA ILE A 84 -15.85 8.94 4.68
C ILE A 84 -16.06 8.70 6.18
N GLU A 85 -16.57 7.53 6.57
CA GLU A 85 -16.87 7.17 7.96
C GLU A 85 -15.62 7.13 8.85
N GLU A 86 -14.50 6.63 8.31
CA GLU A 86 -13.20 6.56 8.99
C GLU A 86 -12.37 7.85 8.87
N ASP A 87 -12.93 8.90 8.26
CA ASP A 87 -12.26 10.19 7.97
C ASP A 87 -10.89 10.01 7.26
N LYS A 88 -10.86 9.15 6.25
CA LYS A 88 -9.68 8.84 5.44
C LYS A 88 -9.73 9.53 4.09
N LYS A 89 -8.55 9.68 3.47
CA LYS A 89 -8.44 10.21 2.10
C LYS A 89 -8.53 9.09 1.07
N LEU A 90 -9.25 9.36 -0.02
CA LEU A 90 -9.39 8.46 -1.15
C LEU A 90 -9.27 9.23 -2.47
N ASN A 91 -8.56 8.66 -3.42
CA ASN A 91 -8.44 9.18 -4.79
C ASN A 91 -9.35 8.33 -5.68
N VAL A 92 -10.35 8.95 -6.30
CA VAL A 92 -11.43 8.24 -7.00
C VAL A 92 -11.16 8.28 -8.50
N GLY A 93 -10.69 7.15 -9.05
CA GLY A 93 -10.39 6.96 -10.46
C GLY A 93 -11.66 6.68 -11.28
N VAL A 94 -12.11 7.67 -12.05
CA VAL A 94 -13.40 7.61 -12.76
C VAL A 94 -13.25 7.33 -14.25
N ILE A 95 -14.05 6.38 -14.78
CA ILE A 95 -14.15 6.10 -16.22
C ILE A 95 -15.30 6.93 -16.82
N MET A 96 -14.95 8.03 -17.46
CA MET A 96 -15.93 9.10 -17.66
C MET A 96 -17.01 8.82 -18.69
N ASN A 97 -16.79 7.96 -19.70
CA ASN A 97 -17.84 7.64 -20.66
C ASN A 97 -19.01 6.87 -20.01
N PHE A 98 -18.76 6.17 -18.90
CA PHE A 98 -19.71 5.29 -18.24
C PHE A 98 -20.27 5.87 -16.93
N LEU A 99 -20.02 7.14 -16.61
CA LEU A 99 -20.42 7.76 -15.33
C LEU A 99 -21.30 9.00 -15.55
N GLY A 100 -22.29 9.26 -14.68
CA GLY A 100 -23.11 10.48 -14.71
C GLY A 100 -24.63 10.27 -14.79
N GLU A 101 -25.10 9.03 -14.94
CA GLU A 101 -26.52 8.65 -14.95
C GLU A 101 -26.94 7.94 -13.64
N ASP A 102 -26.02 7.31 -12.91
CA ASP A 102 -26.29 6.69 -11.62
C ASP A 102 -26.09 7.70 -10.48
N GLU A 103 -27.19 8.35 -10.08
CA GLU A 103 -27.20 9.32 -8.98
C GLU A 103 -26.55 8.75 -7.70
N SER A 104 -26.65 7.44 -7.43
CA SER A 104 -26.07 6.88 -6.19
C SER A 104 -24.54 6.97 -6.16
N VAL A 105 -23.88 6.75 -7.30
CA VAL A 105 -22.42 6.85 -7.42
C VAL A 105 -22.03 8.33 -7.51
N VAL A 106 -22.70 9.10 -8.37
CA VAL A 106 -22.38 10.53 -8.59
C VAL A 106 -22.53 11.35 -7.30
N ASP A 107 -23.63 11.15 -6.56
CA ASP A 107 -23.88 11.86 -5.31
C ASP A 107 -22.89 11.41 -4.22
N LYS A 108 -22.50 10.13 -4.19
CA LYS A 108 -21.51 9.64 -3.22
C LYS A 108 -20.13 10.24 -3.47
N VAL A 109 -19.73 10.35 -4.74
CA VAL A 109 -18.51 11.05 -5.12
C VAL A 109 -18.56 12.52 -4.69
N GLN A 110 -19.68 13.22 -4.96
CA GLN A 110 -19.88 14.61 -4.51
C GLN A 110 -19.81 14.74 -2.98
N GLU A 111 -20.41 13.82 -2.24
CA GLU A 111 -20.38 13.81 -0.77
C GLU A 111 -18.95 13.75 -0.24
N GLY A 112 -18.12 12.84 -0.77
CA GLY A 112 -16.73 12.74 -0.34
C GLY A 112 -15.87 13.94 -0.76
N LEU A 113 -16.20 14.61 -1.87
CA LEU A 113 -15.59 15.90 -2.24
C LEU A 113 -15.98 17.01 -1.27
N ASP A 114 -17.26 17.10 -0.93
CA ASP A 114 -17.80 18.13 -0.02
C ASP A 114 -17.26 17.98 1.41
N SER A 115 -17.01 16.74 1.86
CA SER A 115 -16.37 16.45 3.14
C SER A 115 -14.84 16.63 3.11
N GLY A 116 -14.26 16.78 1.91
CA GLY A 116 -12.83 16.85 1.68
C GLY A 116 -12.10 15.53 1.89
N ASN A 117 -12.80 14.40 1.90
CA ASN A 117 -12.21 13.07 1.95
C ASN A 117 -11.69 12.64 0.58
N PHE A 118 -12.33 13.08 -0.51
CA PHE A 118 -12.01 12.60 -1.85
C PHE A 118 -11.25 13.61 -2.70
N GLU A 119 -10.48 13.07 -3.64
CA GLU A 119 -9.92 13.76 -4.80
C GLU A 119 -10.31 12.99 -6.06
N ILE A 120 -10.80 13.68 -7.09
CA ILE A 120 -11.16 13.02 -8.35
C ILE A 120 -9.93 12.87 -9.23
N VAL A 121 -9.80 11.68 -9.80
CA VAL A 121 -8.70 11.31 -10.67
C VAL A 121 -9.26 10.81 -12.00
N ASN A 122 -8.70 11.31 -13.10
CA ASN A 122 -9.12 10.88 -14.42
C ASN A 122 -8.61 9.45 -14.66
N HIS A 123 -9.51 8.50 -14.90
CA HIS A 123 -9.17 7.12 -15.30
C HIS A 123 -9.55 6.85 -16.77
N GLY A 124 -9.53 7.90 -17.57
CA GLY A 124 -9.79 7.91 -19.00
C GLY A 124 -11.27 7.94 -19.39
N TRP A 125 -11.50 8.05 -20.70
CA TRP A 125 -12.87 8.09 -21.23
C TRP A 125 -13.50 6.70 -21.30
N ASN A 126 -12.84 5.73 -21.95
CA ASN A 126 -13.41 4.41 -22.28
C ASN A 126 -12.67 3.22 -21.63
N HIS A 127 -11.80 3.47 -20.64
CA HIS A 127 -10.94 2.43 -20.04
C HIS A 127 -10.15 1.63 -21.10
N VAL A 128 -9.33 2.35 -21.89
CA VAL A 128 -8.49 1.78 -22.96
C VAL A 128 -7.02 2.03 -22.68
N ALA A 129 -6.14 1.15 -23.17
CA ALA A 129 -4.70 1.36 -23.10
C ALA A 129 -4.32 2.63 -23.89
N TYR A 130 -3.78 3.64 -23.21
CA TYR A 130 -3.52 4.95 -23.83
C TYR A 130 -2.37 4.90 -24.82
N ASN A 131 -1.41 4.01 -24.62
CA ASN A 131 -0.32 3.77 -25.57
C ASN A 131 -0.77 3.22 -26.94
N ALA A 132 -2.01 2.71 -27.05
CA ALA A 132 -2.58 2.16 -28.27
C ALA A 132 -3.35 3.21 -29.09
N LEU A 133 -3.64 4.36 -28.49
CA LEU A 133 -4.28 5.50 -29.14
C LEU A 133 -3.24 6.38 -29.84
N THR A 134 -3.66 7.08 -30.89
CA THR A 134 -2.85 8.16 -31.47
C THR A 134 -2.74 9.34 -30.49
N ALA A 135 -1.68 10.15 -30.59
CA ALA A 135 -1.49 11.34 -29.76
C ALA A 135 -2.73 12.24 -29.68
N GLN A 136 -3.41 12.46 -30.82
CA GLN A 136 -4.64 13.26 -30.86
C GLN A 136 -5.80 12.59 -30.11
N GLU A 137 -5.97 11.27 -30.24
CA GLU A 137 -7.01 10.53 -29.52
C GLU A 137 -6.75 10.53 -28.01
N GLN A 138 -5.48 10.39 -27.58
CA GLN A 138 -5.12 10.49 -26.18
C GLN A 138 -5.50 11.86 -25.60
N HIS A 139 -5.08 12.95 -26.26
CA HIS A 139 -5.45 14.31 -25.87
C HIS A 139 -6.96 14.52 -25.86
N ASP A 140 -7.66 14.20 -26.95
CA ASP A 140 -9.10 14.46 -27.08
C ASP A 140 -9.94 13.66 -26.08
N THR A 141 -9.53 12.44 -25.73
CA THR A 141 -10.25 11.62 -24.75
C THR A 141 -9.98 12.07 -23.31
N LEU A 142 -8.77 12.56 -23.00
CA LEU A 142 -8.47 13.20 -21.72
C LEU A 142 -9.27 14.49 -21.54
N VAL A 143 -9.31 15.36 -22.56
CA VAL A 143 -10.13 16.59 -22.56
C VAL A 143 -11.60 16.26 -22.31
N GLN A 144 -12.16 15.29 -23.05
CA GLN A 144 -13.57 14.91 -22.89
C GLN A 144 -13.89 14.37 -21.50
N ALA A 145 -12.99 13.56 -20.93
CA ALA A 145 -13.14 13.06 -19.57
C ALA A 145 -13.12 14.21 -18.56
N ASP A 146 -12.13 15.10 -18.65
CA ASP A 146 -11.97 16.23 -17.73
C ASP A 146 -13.12 17.24 -17.81
N GLU A 147 -13.56 17.61 -19.03
CA GLU A 147 -14.73 18.48 -19.21
C GLU A 147 -15.99 17.90 -18.55
N LYS A 148 -16.15 16.56 -18.59
CA LYS A 148 -17.28 15.89 -17.95
C LYS A 148 -17.14 15.86 -16.43
N ILE A 149 -15.94 15.64 -15.89
CA ILE A 149 -15.64 15.74 -14.45
C ILE A 149 -16.04 17.14 -13.94
N VAL A 150 -15.58 18.19 -14.62
CA VAL A 150 -15.92 19.58 -14.31
C VAL A 150 -17.43 19.82 -14.40
N SER A 151 -18.11 19.22 -15.39
CA SER A 151 -19.56 19.39 -15.53
C SER A 151 -20.37 18.77 -14.39
N LEU A 152 -19.89 17.66 -13.81
CA LEU A 152 -20.58 16.93 -12.75
C LEU A 152 -20.30 17.53 -11.38
N TRP A 153 -19.03 17.82 -11.06
CA TRP A 153 -18.61 18.19 -9.71
C TRP A 153 -17.95 19.57 -9.60
N GLY A 154 -17.75 20.28 -10.72
CA GLY A 154 -17.14 21.62 -10.71
C GLY A 154 -15.67 21.64 -10.29
N ALA A 155 -14.99 20.50 -10.36
CA ALA A 155 -13.58 20.32 -10.03
C ALA A 155 -12.83 19.76 -11.25
N ASP A 156 -11.57 20.15 -11.42
CA ASP A 156 -10.67 19.59 -12.44
C ASP A 156 -9.95 18.35 -11.88
N ALA A 157 -9.64 17.37 -12.73
CA ALA A 157 -8.80 16.26 -12.31
C ALA A 157 -7.33 16.71 -12.22
N VAL A 158 -6.68 16.42 -11.10
CA VAL A 158 -5.28 16.80 -10.84
C VAL A 158 -4.28 15.71 -11.23
N ALA A 159 -4.78 14.48 -11.35
CA ALA A 159 -4.02 13.28 -11.62
C ALA A 159 -4.68 12.46 -12.73
N PHE A 160 -3.87 11.62 -13.37
CA PHE A 160 -4.31 10.62 -14.32
C PHE A 160 -3.81 9.23 -13.90
N ILE A 161 -4.72 8.26 -13.88
CA ILE A 161 -4.38 6.85 -13.74
C ILE A 161 -4.60 6.22 -15.12
N PRO A 162 -3.55 5.80 -15.84
CA PRO A 162 -3.74 5.14 -17.12
C PRO A 162 -4.42 3.78 -16.92
N PRO A 163 -5.53 3.49 -17.63
CA PRO A 163 -6.09 2.13 -17.68
C PRO A 163 -5.03 1.11 -18.08
N TYR A 164 -5.03 -0.04 -17.40
CA TYR A 164 -4.02 -1.10 -17.54
C TYR A 164 -2.59 -0.63 -17.26
N HIS A 165 -2.42 0.53 -16.62
CA HIS A 165 -1.16 1.22 -16.42
C HIS A 165 -0.40 1.57 -17.72
N GLU A 166 -1.08 1.49 -18.87
CA GLU A 166 -0.44 1.61 -20.18
C GLU A 166 -0.51 3.03 -20.73
N TYR A 167 0.64 3.70 -20.80
CA TYR A 167 0.78 5.06 -21.31
C TYR A 167 2.08 5.23 -22.12
N ASN A 168 2.25 6.38 -22.78
CA ASN A 168 3.48 6.73 -23.49
C ASN A 168 3.79 8.24 -23.42
N GLU A 169 4.84 8.66 -24.13
CA GLU A 169 5.27 10.07 -24.16
C GLU A 169 4.20 11.02 -24.73
N ASP A 170 3.33 10.54 -25.65
CA ASP A 170 2.20 11.34 -26.14
C ASP A 170 1.15 11.54 -25.04
N THR A 171 1.01 10.58 -24.12
CA THR A 171 0.14 10.72 -22.94
C THR A 171 0.65 11.84 -22.04
N LEU A 172 1.95 11.85 -21.75
CA LEU A 172 2.58 12.85 -20.88
C LEU A 172 2.46 14.26 -21.47
N ALA A 173 2.64 14.40 -22.78
CA ALA A 173 2.43 15.68 -23.48
C ALA A 173 0.97 16.16 -23.38
N ALA A 174 -0.01 15.25 -23.49
CA ALA A 174 -1.42 15.60 -23.30
C ALA A 174 -1.73 16.02 -21.86
N LEU A 175 -1.12 15.38 -20.86
CA LEU A 175 -1.27 15.79 -19.44
C LEU A 175 -0.67 17.19 -19.19
N GLU A 176 0.48 17.50 -19.79
CA GLU A 176 1.07 18.85 -19.73
C GLU A 176 0.14 19.91 -20.30
N ASP A 177 -0.44 19.65 -21.49
CA ASP A 177 -1.38 20.56 -22.16
C ASP A 177 -2.66 20.81 -21.33
N LEU A 178 -3.07 19.82 -20.52
CA LEU A 178 -4.23 19.86 -19.63
C LEU A 178 -3.93 20.36 -18.21
N ASP A 179 -2.68 20.72 -17.92
CA ASP A 179 -2.23 21.11 -16.58
C ASP A 179 -2.39 20.00 -15.50
N MET A 180 -2.60 18.75 -15.91
CA MET A 180 -2.63 17.59 -14.99
C MET A 180 -1.21 17.27 -14.54
N LYS A 181 -0.95 17.27 -13.23
CA LYS A 181 0.42 17.24 -12.70
C LYS A 181 0.92 15.88 -12.27
N ILE A 182 0.04 14.89 -12.22
CA ILE A 182 0.35 13.62 -11.58
C ILE A 182 -0.07 12.49 -12.50
N ILE A 183 0.80 11.50 -12.66
CA ILE A 183 0.47 10.21 -13.25
C ILE A 183 0.77 9.10 -12.27
N SER A 184 -0.12 8.10 -12.21
CA SER A 184 0.00 6.97 -11.30
C SER A 184 -0.19 5.66 -12.07
N ALA A 185 0.89 5.17 -12.70
CA ALA A 185 0.95 3.84 -13.31
C ALA A 185 1.43 2.79 -12.29
N GLU A 186 1.68 1.55 -12.70
CA GLU A 186 2.39 0.57 -11.87
C GLU A 186 3.90 0.73 -12.04
N PHE A 187 4.67 0.51 -10.96
CA PHE A 187 6.14 0.57 -11.00
C PHE A 187 6.74 -0.20 -12.18
N SER A 188 6.25 -1.41 -12.48
CA SER A 188 6.80 -2.29 -13.52
C SER A 188 6.45 -1.86 -14.95
N LEU A 189 5.50 -0.94 -15.09
CA LEU A 189 4.97 -0.43 -16.36
C LEU A 189 5.33 1.05 -16.60
N GLU A 190 6.08 1.66 -15.69
CA GLU A 190 6.71 2.96 -15.91
C GLU A 190 7.64 2.94 -17.14
N LEU A 191 7.67 4.06 -17.86
CA LEU A 191 8.50 4.20 -19.06
C LEU A 191 9.99 4.09 -18.70
N PRO A 192 10.84 3.51 -19.57
CA PRO A 192 12.29 3.45 -19.33
C PRO A 192 12.97 4.83 -19.22
N SER A 193 12.31 5.90 -19.67
CA SER A 193 12.75 7.30 -19.52
C SER A 193 12.43 7.89 -18.13
N ILE A 194 11.65 7.16 -17.34
CA ILE A 194 11.16 7.51 -16.01
C ILE A 194 11.77 6.59 -14.95
N TYR A 195 11.73 5.27 -15.17
CA TYR A 195 12.16 4.29 -14.17
C TYR A 195 12.95 3.14 -14.78
N HIS A 196 14.12 2.89 -14.19
CA HIS A 196 14.99 1.77 -14.52
C HIS A 196 14.69 0.57 -13.61
N HIS A 197 13.78 -0.30 -14.04
CA HIS A 197 13.32 -1.47 -13.25
C HIS A 197 14.45 -2.34 -12.67
N GLY A 198 15.53 -2.54 -13.44
CA GLY A 198 16.69 -3.34 -13.02
C GLY A 198 17.70 -2.59 -12.13
N ASP A 199 17.48 -1.32 -11.87
CA ASP A 199 18.32 -0.44 -11.05
C ASP A 199 17.46 0.62 -10.31
N PRO A 200 16.67 0.23 -9.29
CA PRO A 200 15.81 1.16 -8.53
C PRO A 200 16.59 2.34 -7.90
N GLY A 201 17.88 2.16 -7.64
CA GLY A 201 18.77 3.18 -7.09
C GLY A 201 19.37 4.12 -8.14
N ASN A 202 19.02 3.98 -9.41
CA ASN A 202 19.57 4.79 -10.48
C ASN A 202 19.27 6.28 -10.26
N PRO A 203 20.27 7.17 -10.31
CA PRO A 203 20.07 8.60 -10.08
C PRO A 203 19.24 9.29 -11.17
N ASP A 204 19.05 8.66 -12.33
CA ASP A 204 18.22 9.16 -13.43
C ASP A 204 16.74 8.78 -13.28
N ASN A 205 16.39 7.95 -12.29
CA ASN A 205 14.99 7.62 -11.98
C ASN A 205 14.22 8.89 -11.59
N LYS A 206 13.05 9.08 -12.19
CA LYS A 206 12.17 10.25 -12.03
C LYS A 206 10.90 9.98 -11.23
N ILE A 207 10.94 8.93 -10.41
CA ILE A 207 9.87 8.67 -9.45
C ILE A 207 9.91 9.76 -8.38
N TYR A 208 8.75 10.35 -8.11
CA TYR A 208 8.63 11.38 -7.10
C TYR A 208 9.04 10.82 -5.72
N LYS A 209 9.60 11.67 -4.86
CA LYS A 209 9.78 11.34 -3.44
C LYS A 209 9.13 12.43 -2.61
N ALA A 210 8.23 12.04 -1.73
CA ALA A 210 7.55 12.90 -0.78
C ALA A 210 8.47 13.17 0.43
N MET A 211 9.62 13.77 0.16
CA MET A 211 10.68 14.09 1.12
C MET A 211 11.18 15.51 0.87
N PRO A 212 11.87 16.15 1.84
CA PRO A 212 12.37 17.50 1.66
C PRO A 212 13.35 17.58 0.48
N ASP A 213 13.33 18.73 -0.19
CA ASP A 213 14.19 19.03 -1.34
C ASP A 213 14.03 18.06 -2.53
N SER A 214 12.94 17.29 -2.58
CA SER A 214 12.61 16.38 -3.67
C SER A 214 11.47 16.95 -4.52
N ASP A 215 11.81 17.69 -5.58
CA ASP A 215 10.85 18.14 -6.62
C ASP A 215 11.12 17.41 -7.94
N ILE A 216 11.11 16.08 -7.89
CA ILE A 216 11.42 15.22 -9.04
C ILE A 216 10.20 15.16 -9.97
N LYS A 217 10.39 15.63 -11.20
CA LYS A 217 9.42 15.62 -12.30
C LYS A 217 10.06 15.05 -13.54
N ASP A 218 9.23 14.60 -14.47
CA ASP A 218 9.66 14.28 -15.82
C ASP A 218 9.98 15.54 -16.67
N GLN A 219 10.19 15.35 -17.97
CA GLN A 219 10.48 16.45 -18.89
C GLN A 219 9.26 17.32 -19.24
N TYR A 220 8.05 16.86 -18.93
CA TYR A 220 6.77 17.54 -19.13
C TYR A 220 6.26 18.19 -17.82
N GLY A 221 7.04 18.08 -16.74
CA GLY A 221 6.68 18.64 -15.44
C GLY A 221 5.69 17.79 -14.63
N ILE A 222 5.55 16.50 -14.97
CA ILE A 222 4.64 15.55 -14.34
C ILE A 222 5.35 14.80 -13.21
N TYR A 223 4.67 14.66 -12.08
CA TYR A 223 5.08 13.81 -10.98
C TYR A 223 4.62 12.37 -11.23
N HIS A 224 5.55 11.41 -11.13
CA HIS A 224 5.24 9.99 -11.23
C HIS A 224 5.09 9.40 -9.83
N LEU A 225 3.87 9.04 -9.47
CA LEU A 225 3.52 8.39 -8.21
C LEU A 225 2.97 6.98 -8.48
N PRO A 226 3.84 6.02 -8.82
CA PRO A 226 3.38 4.68 -9.18
C PRO A 226 2.73 3.93 -8.00
N GLN A 227 1.81 3.03 -8.34
CA GLN A 227 1.27 2.01 -7.45
C GLN A 227 2.42 1.22 -6.83
N ALA A 228 2.39 1.14 -5.50
CA ALA A 228 3.35 0.39 -4.72
C ALA A 228 2.78 -0.94 -4.24
N ALA A 229 1.47 -1.01 -4.00
CA ALA A 229 0.81 -2.20 -3.51
C ALA A 229 -0.63 -2.29 -4.06
N GLU A 230 -1.14 -3.52 -4.14
CA GLU A 230 -2.51 -3.81 -4.59
C GLU A 230 -3.23 -4.63 -3.54
N PHE A 231 -4.53 -4.40 -3.38
CA PHE A 231 -5.35 -5.23 -2.49
C PHE A 231 -5.54 -6.65 -3.04
N PHE A 232 -5.67 -6.77 -4.36
CA PHE A 232 -5.62 -8.00 -5.12
C PHE A 232 -4.59 -7.85 -6.24
N ALA A 233 -3.83 -8.91 -6.53
CA ALA A 233 -2.92 -8.93 -7.67
C ALA A 233 -3.68 -9.26 -8.96
N HIS A 234 -3.51 -8.43 -9.99
CA HIS A 234 -4.18 -8.55 -11.30
C HIS A 234 -3.19 -8.96 -12.42
N ASP A 235 -2.57 -10.12 -12.30
CA ASP A 235 -1.50 -10.61 -13.20
C ASP A 235 -1.98 -11.27 -14.52
N GLY A 236 -3.15 -10.87 -15.01
CA GLY A 236 -3.76 -11.36 -16.27
C GLY A 236 -4.59 -12.65 -16.12
N GLY A 237 -4.81 -13.11 -14.88
CA GLY A 237 -5.71 -14.21 -14.53
C GLY A 237 -6.86 -13.79 -13.62
N THR A 238 -7.41 -14.75 -12.86
CA THR A 238 -8.31 -14.46 -11.74
C THR A 238 -7.56 -13.64 -10.70
N PRO A 239 -8.08 -12.47 -10.28
CA PRO A 239 -7.45 -11.66 -9.25
C PRO A 239 -7.18 -12.47 -7.99
N THR A 240 -5.96 -12.38 -7.46
CA THR A 240 -5.56 -13.13 -6.27
C THR A 240 -5.41 -12.19 -5.09
N LYS A 241 -6.10 -12.49 -3.98
CA LYS A 241 -6.00 -11.69 -2.75
C LYS A 241 -4.55 -11.62 -2.28
N VAL A 242 -4.06 -10.40 -2.08
CA VAL A 242 -2.75 -10.18 -1.45
C VAL A 242 -2.92 -10.36 0.07
N PRO A 243 -2.10 -11.20 0.74
CA PRO A 243 -2.14 -11.30 2.19
C PRO A 243 -1.89 -9.94 2.85
N LEU A 244 -2.64 -9.62 3.90
CA LEU A 244 -2.55 -8.32 4.56
C LEU A 244 -1.13 -8.04 5.07
N GLU A 245 -0.41 -9.05 5.57
CA GLU A 245 1.00 -8.87 5.95
C GLU A 245 1.89 -8.42 4.79
N THR A 246 1.70 -8.98 3.59
CA THR A 246 2.47 -8.62 2.40
C THR A 246 2.15 -7.19 1.97
N LEU A 247 0.86 -6.83 1.98
CA LEU A 247 0.40 -5.48 1.64
C LEU A 247 1.01 -4.43 2.59
N ILE A 248 1.08 -4.71 3.89
CA ILE A 248 1.71 -3.82 4.87
C ILE A 248 3.23 -3.72 4.62
N GLU A 249 3.91 -4.84 4.35
CA GLU A 249 5.35 -4.83 4.02
C GLU A 249 5.64 -3.98 2.78
N GLU A 250 4.84 -4.11 1.71
CA GLU A 250 4.96 -3.30 0.49
C GLU A 250 4.74 -1.80 0.75
N ILE A 251 3.76 -1.45 1.59
CA ILE A 251 3.51 -0.08 2.02
C ILE A 251 4.71 0.48 2.78
N GLU A 252 5.23 -0.25 3.76
CA GLU A 252 6.37 0.19 4.58
C GLU A 252 7.65 0.34 3.73
N ASP A 253 7.91 -0.61 2.83
CA ASP A 253 9.07 -0.55 1.93
C ASP A 253 8.99 0.66 0.99
N SER A 254 7.81 0.92 0.43
CA SER A 254 7.58 2.08 -0.44
C SER A 254 7.71 3.40 0.31
N ILE A 255 7.10 3.52 1.50
CA ILE A 255 7.24 4.72 2.35
C ILE A 255 8.71 4.95 2.72
N SER A 256 9.46 3.90 3.07
CA SER A 256 10.87 4.05 3.42
C SER A 256 11.73 4.54 2.25
N THR A 257 11.33 4.25 1.02
CA THR A 257 12.08 4.56 -0.20
C THR A 257 11.68 5.91 -0.82
N TYR A 258 10.37 6.17 -0.87
CA TYR A 258 9.77 7.30 -1.60
C TYR A 258 9.04 8.29 -0.69
N GLY A 259 8.87 7.98 0.60
CA GLY A 259 8.16 8.83 1.56
C GLY A 259 6.63 8.69 1.48
N TYR A 260 6.11 7.88 0.56
CA TYR A 260 4.70 7.56 0.41
C TYR A 260 4.52 6.12 -0.11
N ALA A 261 3.31 5.59 -0.04
CA ALA A 261 2.88 4.39 -0.77
C ALA A 261 1.53 4.63 -1.45
N VAL A 262 1.39 4.22 -2.71
CA VAL A 262 0.10 4.20 -3.42
C VAL A 262 -0.48 2.80 -3.36
N VAL A 263 -1.70 2.68 -2.83
CA VAL A 263 -2.44 1.41 -2.70
C VAL A 263 -3.64 1.43 -3.63
N THR A 264 -3.75 0.42 -4.49
CA THR A 264 -4.85 0.31 -5.47
C THR A 264 -5.93 -0.62 -4.97
N LEU A 265 -7.17 -0.15 -5.15
CA LEU A 265 -8.40 -0.87 -4.86
C LEU A 265 -9.24 -0.91 -6.14
N HIS A 266 -9.90 -2.03 -6.43
CA HIS A 266 -10.98 -2.08 -7.43
C HIS A 266 -12.30 -2.48 -6.76
N PRO A 267 -13.46 -1.92 -7.17
CA PRO A 267 -14.76 -2.32 -6.62
C PRO A 267 -15.02 -3.83 -6.72
N SER A 268 -14.50 -4.48 -7.77
CA SER A 268 -14.62 -5.93 -7.95
C SER A 268 -13.99 -6.74 -6.84
N ASP A 269 -12.95 -6.23 -6.18
CA ASP A 269 -12.19 -6.93 -5.14
C ASP A 269 -12.99 -7.08 -3.86
N PHE A 270 -14.00 -6.21 -3.68
CA PHE A 270 -14.87 -6.16 -2.52
C PHE A 270 -16.27 -6.70 -2.80
N ALA A 271 -16.49 -7.29 -3.98
CA ALA A 271 -17.73 -7.92 -4.36
C ALA A 271 -17.76 -9.40 -4.00
N ILE A 272 -18.90 -9.91 -3.54
CA ILE A 272 -19.16 -11.35 -3.49
C ILE A 272 -19.08 -11.88 -4.93
N LYS A 273 -18.33 -12.97 -5.14
CA LYS A 273 -18.23 -13.64 -6.43
C LYS A 273 -19.32 -14.71 -6.58
N ASP A 274 -19.86 -14.85 -7.79
CA ASP A 274 -20.82 -15.91 -8.12
C ASP A 274 -20.15 -17.27 -8.40
N GLU A 275 -20.91 -18.26 -8.88
CA GLU A 275 -20.38 -19.60 -9.19
C GLU A 275 -19.38 -19.65 -10.35
N ASN A 276 -19.27 -18.57 -11.14
CA ASN A 276 -18.34 -18.40 -12.25
C ASN A 276 -17.18 -17.46 -11.91
N ASP A 277 -17.04 -17.08 -10.63
CA ASP A 277 -16.02 -16.13 -10.14
C ASP A 277 -16.25 -14.68 -10.61
N GLU A 278 -17.45 -14.38 -11.11
CA GLU A 278 -17.81 -13.03 -11.56
C GLU A 278 -18.28 -12.19 -10.36
N PRO A 279 -17.86 -10.91 -10.24
CA PRO A 279 -18.29 -10.04 -9.15
C PRO A 279 -19.79 -9.73 -9.25
N THR A 280 -20.48 -9.93 -8.14
CA THR A 280 -21.89 -9.54 -7.97
C THR A 280 -22.00 -8.17 -7.31
N ASN A 281 -23.14 -7.50 -7.44
CA ASN A 281 -23.38 -6.22 -6.78
C ASN A 281 -23.71 -6.36 -5.28
N GLU A 282 -23.16 -7.38 -4.62
CA GLU A 282 -23.26 -7.62 -3.18
C GLU A 282 -21.89 -7.48 -2.54
N VAL A 283 -21.82 -6.80 -1.40
CA VAL A 283 -20.54 -6.50 -0.76
C VAL A 283 -20.01 -7.70 0.02
N SER A 284 -18.73 -8.01 -0.15
CA SER A 284 -18.02 -9.00 0.65
C SER A 284 -17.61 -8.41 1.99
N THR A 285 -18.28 -8.84 3.07
CA THR A 285 -17.96 -8.37 4.43
C THR A 285 -16.53 -8.71 4.85
N SER A 286 -15.99 -9.86 4.42
CA SER A 286 -14.60 -10.22 4.78
C SER A 286 -13.58 -9.30 4.13
N GLU A 287 -13.80 -8.89 2.88
CA GLU A 287 -12.88 -7.98 2.19
C GLU A 287 -12.94 -6.57 2.77
N LEU A 288 -14.13 -6.12 3.20
CA LEU A 288 -14.25 -4.89 3.97
C LEU A 288 -13.57 -4.97 5.34
N GLU A 289 -13.71 -6.07 6.07
CA GLU A 289 -13.04 -6.26 7.36
C GLU A 289 -11.51 -6.24 7.21
N ASP A 290 -10.97 -6.77 6.11
CA ASP A 290 -9.54 -6.68 5.79
C ASP A 290 -9.10 -5.25 5.46
N LEU A 291 -9.93 -4.48 4.74
CA LEU A 291 -9.66 -3.06 4.50
C LEU A 291 -9.69 -2.25 5.80
N ASP A 292 -10.65 -2.51 6.68
CA ASP A 292 -10.71 -1.89 8.01
C ASP A 292 -9.45 -2.21 8.83
N ALA A 293 -8.98 -3.46 8.78
CA ALA A 293 -7.75 -3.87 9.44
C ALA A 293 -6.52 -3.17 8.86
N LEU A 294 -6.46 -3.00 7.53
CA LEU A 294 -5.39 -2.24 6.87
C LEU A 294 -5.38 -0.77 7.29
N LEU A 295 -6.54 -0.10 7.26
CA LEU A 295 -6.67 1.30 7.68
C LEU A 295 -6.25 1.48 9.15
N ALA A 296 -6.64 0.56 10.01
CA ALA A 296 -6.22 0.57 11.41
C ALA A 296 -4.71 0.36 11.58
N GLU A 297 -4.09 -0.51 10.79
CA GLU A 297 -2.63 -0.73 10.85
C GLU A 297 -1.84 0.49 10.36
N ILE A 298 -2.31 1.16 9.31
CA ILE A 298 -1.74 2.43 8.82
C ILE A 298 -1.74 3.47 9.95
N ASP A 299 -2.87 3.63 10.65
CA ASP A 299 -2.97 4.55 11.78
C ASP A 299 -2.06 4.15 12.95
N ASN A 300 -2.03 2.85 13.30
CA ASN A 300 -1.21 2.33 14.38
C ASN A 300 0.29 2.50 14.11
N SER A 301 0.67 2.47 12.82
CA SER A 301 2.04 2.69 12.33
C SER A 301 2.42 4.17 12.26
N GLY A 302 1.48 5.09 12.55
CA GLY A 302 1.74 6.54 12.54
C GLY A 302 1.65 7.19 11.16
N TYR A 303 1.24 6.43 10.13
CA TYR A 303 1.06 6.96 8.78
C TYR A 303 -0.27 7.69 8.64
N ALA A 304 -0.31 8.67 7.73
CA ALA A 304 -1.52 9.40 7.39
C ALA A 304 -2.04 9.01 6.00
N THR A 305 -3.35 8.99 5.81
CA THR A 305 -3.91 8.91 4.45
C THR A 305 -3.91 10.28 3.79
N LYS A 306 -3.55 10.34 2.50
CA LYS A 306 -3.40 11.57 1.71
C LYS A 306 -3.96 11.45 0.30
N THR A 307 -4.42 12.56 -0.26
CA THR A 307 -4.68 12.65 -1.71
C THR A 307 -3.37 12.80 -2.48
N PHE A 308 -3.40 12.59 -3.80
CA PHE A 308 -2.23 12.82 -4.64
C PHE A 308 -1.74 14.28 -4.54
N SER A 309 -2.65 15.26 -4.58
CA SER A 309 -2.28 16.67 -4.44
C SER A 309 -1.63 17.00 -3.10
N GLU A 310 -2.06 16.38 -2.00
CA GLU A 310 -1.44 16.61 -0.70
C GLU A 310 -0.02 16.02 -0.64
N ALA A 311 0.22 14.86 -1.26
CA ALA A 311 1.52 14.19 -1.23
C ALA A 311 2.62 14.98 -1.98
N ILE A 312 2.27 15.68 -3.05
CA ILE A 312 3.24 16.46 -3.84
C ILE A 312 3.62 17.83 -3.23
N GLN A 313 2.96 18.24 -2.14
CA GLN A 313 3.27 19.51 -1.45
C GLN A 313 4.56 19.45 -0.60
N PHE A 314 5.01 18.24 -0.24
CA PHE A 314 6.21 18.04 0.60
C PHE A 314 7.52 18.30 -0.15
N GLY A 315 7.57 18.01 -1.45
CA GLY A 315 8.73 18.29 -2.29
C GLY A 315 8.94 19.78 -2.62
N SER A 316 7.85 20.55 -2.63
CA SER A 316 7.84 21.95 -3.07
C SER A 316 8.15 22.96 -1.97
N SER A 317 8.19 22.54 -0.70
CA SER A 317 8.31 23.42 0.46
C SER A 317 9.76 23.76 0.85
N GLY A 318 10.58 24.10 -0.15
CA GLY A 318 11.83 24.85 0.03
C GLY A 318 11.62 26.37 0.22
N GLY A 319 10.40 26.83 0.50
CA GLY A 319 10.07 28.24 0.59
C GLY A 319 8.84 28.54 1.42
N ASN A 320 9.07 29.00 2.65
CA ASN A 320 8.16 29.83 3.44
C ASN A 320 7.02 29.11 4.20
N GLY A 321 7.40 28.26 5.17
CA GLY A 321 6.58 27.98 6.35
C GLY A 321 6.43 29.22 7.24
N GLY A 322 5.62 30.19 6.79
CA GLY A 322 5.25 31.38 7.56
C GLY A 322 4.22 31.04 8.63
N ASN A 323 4.64 30.39 9.70
CA ASN A 323 3.82 30.25 10.91
C ASN A 323 3.81 31.58 11.68
N GLY A 324 2.84 32.43 11.37
CA GLY A 324 2.60 33.67 12.08
C GLY A 324 1.81 33.44 13.36
N ASN A 325 2.48 33.17 14.48
CA ASN A 325 1.97 33.59 15.79
C ASN A 325 3.06 33.66 16.89
N GLY A 326 3.34 34.89 17.33
CA GLY A 326 3.39 35.24 18.76
C GLY A 326 4.64 34.89 19.60
N ASN A 327 5.40 35.94 19.89
CA ASN A 327 6.11 36.22 21.15
C ASN A 327 7.31 35.35 21.61
N GLY A 328 8.44 36.04 21.79
CA GLY A 328 9.16 35.96 23.07
C GLY A 328 10.64 35.59 23.03
N ASP A 329 11.47 36.64 23.00
CA ASP A 329 12.66 36.81 23.84
C ASP A 329 14.00 36.11 23.48
N ASN A 330 15.05 36.77 23.96
CA ASN A 330 16.46 36.74 23.62
C ASN A 330 17.19 35.41 23.91
N GLY A 331 18.26 35.16 23.15
CA GLY A 331 19.33 34.28 23.61
C GLY A 331 20.41 33.98 22.57
N ASP A 332 21.50 34.76 22.59
CA ASP A 332 22.78 34.47 21.93
C ASP A 332 23.31 33.07 22.29
N GLY A 333 23.85 32.34 21.30
CA GLY A 333 24.42 31.00 21.54
C GLY A 333 25.19 30.41 20.36
N ASN A 334 26.40 30.93 20.13
CA ASN A 334 27.47 30.38 19.29
C ASN A 334 27.77 28.89 19.60
N GLY A 335 27.93 28.02 18.59
CA GLY A 335 28.38 26.64 18.83
C GLY A 335 28.42 25.66 17.64
N ASN A 336 29.47 25.78 16.83
CA ASN A 336 30.31 24.69 16.30
C ASN A 336 29.67 23.43 15.67
N GLY A 337 29.92 23.24 14.37
CA GLY A 337 29.57 22.05 13.62
C GLY A 337 30.37 20.79 13.97
N SER A 338 29.76 19.64 13.68
CA SER A 338 30.45 18.37 13.50
C SER A 338 29.64 17.51 12.52
N ASN A 339 30.20 17.30 11.33
CA ASN A 339 29.77 16.29 10.39
C ASN A 339 29.80 14.91 11.05
N ASN A 340 28.70 14.16 10.97
CA ASN A 340 28.69 12.73 11.25
C ASN A 340 28.05 12.02 10.06
N ASN A 341 28.87 11.81 9.03
CA ASN A 341 28.52 11.01 7.86
C ASN A 341 29.01 9.59 8.14
N GLY A 342 28.10 8.67 8.44
CA GLY A 342 28.44 7.26 8.57
C GLY A 342 27.41 6.47 9.36
N SER A 343 26.39 5.93 8.68
CA SER A 343 25.75 4.65 9.03
C SER A 343 24.68 4.16 8.03
N THR A 344 24.75 4.48 6.73
CA THR A 344 23.77 3.97 5.75
C THR A 344 24.20 2.65 5.09
N ASP A 345 25.50 2.43 4.90
CA ASP A 345 26.01 1.21 4.21
C ASP A 345 25.84 -0.09 5.03
N ASN A 346 25.77 0.01 6.36
CA ASN A 346 25.61 -1.15 7.24
C ASN A 346 24.17 -1.67 7.29
N ASP A 347 23.16 -0.83 7.01
CA ASP A 347 21.75 -1.26 7.07
C ASP A 347 21.35 -1.98 5.76
N ILE A 348 21.72 -1.42 4.61
CA ILE A 348 21.48 -2.04 3.30
C ILE A 348 22.18 -3.41 3.23
N SER A 349 23.43 -3.50 3.69
CA SER A 349 24.19 -4.76 3.70
C SER A 349 23.53 -5.83 4.58
N GLN A 350 22.88 -5.44 5.68
CA GLN A 350 22.18 -6.39 6.55
C GLN A 350 20.82 -6.81 6.00
N ARG A 351 20.10 -5.92 5.32
CA ARG A 351 18.83 -6.23 4.63
C ARG A 351 19.05 -7.20 3.47
N VAL A 352 20.06 -6.92 2.62
CA VAL A 352 20.45 -7.82 1.53
C VAL A 352 20.87 -9.19 2.06
N ALA A 353 21.63 -9.25 3.16
CA ALA A 353 22.04 -10.52 3.78
C ALA A 353 20.82 -11.35 4.25
N ARG A 354 19.83 -10.72 4.89
CA ARG A 354 18.60 -11.40 5.35
C ARG A 354 17.75 -11.91 4.19
N LEU A 355 17.61 -11.11 3.12
CA LEU A 355 16.89 -11.52 1.92
C LEU A 355 17.58 -12.73 1.25
N VAL A 356 18.90 -12.69 1.12
CA VAL A 356 19.69 -13.80 0.58
C VAL A 356 19.54 -15.06 1.44
N GLU A 357 19.60 -14.95 2.77
CA GLU A 357 19.39 -16.09 3.68
C GLU A 357 17.98 -16.72 3.53
N SER A 358 16.93 -15.88 3.42
CA SER A 358 15.55 -16.32 3.20
C SER A 358 15.39 -17.06 1.87
N MET A 359 15.92 -16.49 0.78
CA MET A 359 15.90 -17.13 -0.54
C MET A 359 16.67 -18.45 -0.54
N MET A 360 17.81 -18.53 0.16
CA MET A 360 18.60 -19.76 0.28
C MET A 360 17.86 -20.87 1.02
N ASP A 361 17.14 -20.55 2.09
CA ASP A 361 16.37 -21.56 2.83
C ASP A 361 15.15 -22.04 2.05
N LYS A 362 14.52 -21.16 1.25
CA LYS A 362 13.46 -21.54 0.30
C LYS A 362 14.01 -22.45 -0.81
N ALA A 363 15.14 -22.09 -1.43
CA ALA A 363 15.80 -22.90 -2.45
C ALA A 363 16.16 -24.31 -1.93
N LYS A 364 16.70 -24.43 -0.70
CA LYS A 364 17.01 -25.74 -0.08
C LYS A 364 15.76 -26.59 0.15
N LYS A 365 14.65 -25.98 0.59
CA LYS A 365 13.37 -26.70 0.76
C LYS A 365 12.86 -27.24 -0.58
N ILE A 366 12.88 -26.42 -1.62
CA ILE A 366 12.46 -26.82 -2.98
C ILE A 366 13.36 -27.94 -3.52
N ALA A 367 14.68 -27.84 -3.31
CA ALA A 367 15.61 -28.89 -3.73
C ALA A 367 15.38 -30.22 -2.99
N ALA A 368 14.90 -30.18 -1.73
CA ALA A 368 14.59 -31.36 -0.94
C ALA A 368 13.26 -32.03 -1.34
N GLU A 369 12.31 -31.26 -1.88
CA GLU A 369 11.02 -31.77 -2.39
C GLU A 369 11.16 -32.52 -3.72
N GLY A 370 12.28 -32.31 -4.42
CA GLY A 370 12.55 -32.90 -5.73
C GLY A 370 11.90 -32.08 -6.85
N ILE A 371 12.63 -31.97 -7.97
CA ILE A 371 12.13 -31.24 -9.15
C ILE A 371 11.26 -32.20 -9.97
N PRO A 372 10.02 -31.82 -10.32
CA PRO A 372 9.16 -32.64 -11.17
C PRO A 372 9.81 -32.91 -12.53
N SER A 373 9.48 -34.03 -13.16
CA SER A 373 9.82 -34.22 -14.58
C SER A 373 9.02 -33.26 -15.46
N ASP A 374 9.51 -32.91 -16.65
CA ASP A 374 8.84 -32.02 -17.61
C ASP A 374 7.35 -32.32 -17.84
N ASP A 375 6.97 -33.60 -17.87
CA ASP A 375 5.58 -34.04 -18.09
C ASP A 375 4.65 -33.73 -16.90
N GLN A 376 5.22 -33.36 -15.75
CA GLN A 376 4.51 -32.96 -14.54
C GLN A 376 4.43 -31.43 -14.38
N ILE A 377 5.10 -30.67 -15.24
CA ILE A 377 5.10 -29.20 -15.23
C ILE A 377 4.07 -28.74 -16.28
N PRO A 378 2.98 -28.05 -15.87
CA PRO A 378 1.95 -27.60 -16.81
C PRO A 378 2.55 -26.78 -17.96
N ASP A 379 2.14 -27.04 -19.21
CA ASP A 379 2.61 -26.30 -20.38
C ASP A 379 2.25 -24.81 -20.33
N GLU A 380 1.20 -24.45 -19.59
CA GLU A 380 0.71 -23.07 -19.43
C GLU A 380 1.68 -22.19 -18.64
N LEU A 381 2.45 -22.81 -17.73
CA LEU A 381 3.52 -22.17 -16.95
C LEU A 381 4.66 -21.65 -17.84
N ILE A 382 4.82 -22.20 -19.04
CA ILE A 382 5.90 -21.84 -19.98
C ILE A 382 5.41 -20.86 -21.06
N LYS A 383 4.13 -20.94 -21.43
CA LYS A 383 3.53 -20.07 -22.46
C LYS A 383 3.46 -18.61 -22.05
N TYR A 384 3.21 -18.32 -20.77
CA TYR A 384 3.06 -16.94 -20.30
C TYR A 384 4.39 -16.17 -20.21
N ARG A 385 5.54 -16.84 -20.05
CA ARG A 385 6.75 -16.15 -19.58
C ARG A 385 8.01 -16.27 -20.46
N MET A 386 7.97 -16.97 -21.60
CA MET A 386 9.03 -16.77 -22.63
C MET A 386 9.05 -15.33 -23.16
N PHE A 387 7.92 -14.61 -23.02
CA PHE A 387 7.83 -13.18 -23.33
C PHE A 387 8.44 -12.29 -22.24
N ASP A 388 8.34 -12.67 -20.96
CA ASP A 388 8.88 -11.90 -19.84
C ASP A 388 10.36 -12.17 -19.59
N LEU A 389 10.84 -13.41 -19.66
CA LEU A 389 12.27 -13.72 -19.49
C LEU A 389 13.18 -13.02 -20.53
N ALA A 390 12.65 -12.67 -21.71
CA ALA A 390 13.34 -11.86 -22.71
C ALA A 390 13.34 -10.34 -22.39
N ARG A 391 12.46 -9.89 -21.50
CA ARG A 391 12.30 -8.51 -21.03
C ARG A 391 13.22 -8.19 -19.84
N TRP A 392 13.56 -9.18 -19.01
CA TRP A 392 14.47 -9.09 -17.86
C TRP A 392 15.96 -9.18 -18.20
N GLY A 393 16.44 -8.35 -19.14
CA GLY A 393 17.86 -8.26 -19.52
C GLY A 393 18.79 -7.63 -18.47
N GLY A 394 18.55 -7.88 -17.18
CA GLY A 394 19.21 -7.27 -16.02
C GLY A 394 19.78 -8.27 -15.01
N PRO A 395 20.22 -7.83 -13.82
CA PRO A 395 21.07 -8.57 -12.87
C PRO A 395 20.55 -9.94 -12.40
N GLU A 396 19.29 -10.29 -12.65
CA GLU A 396 18.70 -11.61 -12.38
C GLU A 396 19.21 -12.72 -13.32
N PHE A 397 19.69 -12.38 -14.52
CA PHE A 397 20.48 -13.33 -15.31
C PHE A 397 21.79 -13.71 -14.58
N SER A 398 22.28 -12.82 -13.69
CA SER A 398 23.37 -13.13 -12.76
C SER A 398 22.91 -13.93 -11.54
N ALA A 399 21.63 -13.90 -11.16
CA ALA A 399 21.07 -14.77 -10.11
C ALA A 399 21.11 -16.25 -10.54
N ALA A 400 20.84 -16.56 -11.81
CA ALA A 400 21.02 -17.92 -12.35
C ALA A 400 22.50 -18.39 -12.31
N LEU A 401 23.45 -17.46 -12.51
CA LEU A 401 24.90 -17.70 -12.34
C LEU A 401 25.32 -17.78 -10.86
N TYR A 402 24.62 -17.13 -9.94
CA TYR A 402 24.89 -17.21 -8.50
C TYR A 402 24.27 -18.46 -7.86
N LEU A 403 23.09 -18.91 -8.33
CA LEU A 403 22.38 -20.08 -7.82
C LEU A 403 23.14 -21.39 -8.06
N THR A 404 23.92 -21.47 -9.16
CA THR A 404 24.79 -22.62 -9.46
C THR A 404 25.91 -22.80 -8.43
N ASP A 405 26.38 -21.72 -7.80
CA ASP A 405 27.39 -21.76 -6.75
C ASP A 405 26.78 -21.94 -5.34
N LEU A 406 25.53 -21.51 -5.14
CA LEU A 406 24.87 -21.46 -3.81
C LEU A 406 24.11 -22.73 -3.41
N VAL A 407 23.67 -23.55 -4.37
CA VAL A 407 23.05 -24.86 -4.11
C VAL A 407 23.84 -25.94 -4.86
N PRO A 408 25.00 -26.41 -4.34
CA PRO A 408 25.90 -27.32 -5.05
C PRO A 408 25.28 -28.66 -5.46
N SER A 409 24.17 -29.05 -4.81
CA SER A 409 23.39 -30.24 -5.14
C SER A 409 22.53 -30.07 -6.39
N LEU A 410 22.24 -28.83 -6.80
CA LEU A 410 21.42 -28.51 -7.94
C LEU A 410 22.30 -28.22 -9.16
N ASN A 411 22.45 -29.21 -10.03
CA ASN A 411 23.17 -29.01 -11.27
C ASN A 411 22.26 -28.34 -12.31
N TRP A 412 22.24 -27.00 -12.31
CA TRP A 412 21.39 -26.18 -13.18
C TRP A 412 21.47 -26.58 -14.66
N ASN A 413 22.68 -26.90 -15.13
CA ASN A 413 22.95 -27.31 -16.52
C ASN A 413 22.38 -28.70 -16.87
N LYS A 414 21.85 -29.44 -15.90
CA LYS A 414 21.14 -30.72 -16.11
C LYS A 414 19.62 -30.59 -16.07
N LEU A 415 19.10 -29.42 -15.68
CA LEU A 415 17.67 -29.14 -15.71
C LEU A 415 17.28 -28.75 -17.13
N THR A 416 16.07 -29.15 -17.53
CA THR A 416 15.43 -28.61 -18.73
C THR A 416 15.02 -27.16 -18.49
N GLU A 417 14.75 -26.41 -19.56
CA GLU A 417 14.23 -25.04 -19.47
C GLU A 417 12.94 -24.97 -18.64
N LYS A 418 12.04 -25.96 -18.81
CA LYS A 418 10.81 -26.08 -18.01
C LYS A 418 11.09 -26.22 -16.52
N GLN A 419 12.06 -27.05 -16.17
CA GLN A 419 12.46 -27.30 -14.78
C GLN A 419 13.14 -26.09 -14.15
N GLN A 420 13.92 -25.34 -14.93
CA GLN A 420 14.53 -24.09 -14.49
C GLN A 420 13.47 -23.03 -14.19
N ILE A 421 12.49 -22.84 -15.08
CA ILE A 421 11.36 -21.92 -14.88
C ILE A 421 10.58 -22.30 -13.63
N TYR A 422 10.15 -23.57 -13.51
CA TYR A 422 9.44 -24.07 -12.33
C TYR A 422 10.19 -23.79 -11.01
N TYR A 423 11.52 -23.93 -11.02
CA TYR A 423 12.33 -23.71 -9.82
C TYR A 423 12.43 -22.23 -9.45
N ILE A 424 12.53 -21.33 -10.44
CA ILE A 424 12.53 -19.86 -10.23
C ILE A 424 11.19 -19.41 -9.65
N GLU A 425 10.09 -19.80 -10.30
CA GLU A 425 8.73 -19.44 -9.90
C GLU A 425 8.43 -19.86 -8.46
N LYS A 426 8.81 -21.10 -8.10
CA LYS A 426 8.64 -21.63 -6.75
C LYS A 426 9.52 -20.92 -5.71
N MET A 427 10.70 -20.43 -6.10
CA MET A 427 11.53 -19.59 -5.22
C MET A 427 10.92 -18.20 -5.02
N MET A 428 10.34 -17.62 -6.07
CA MET A 428 9.66 -16.33 -5.99
C MET A 428 8.30 -16.43 -5.26
N GLY A 429 7.73 -17.63 -5.19
CA GLY A 429 6.48 -17.89 -4.46
C GLY A 429 5.23 -17.86 -5.34
N TYR A 430 5.40 -17.92 -6.65
CA TYR A 430 4.31 -17.94 -7.63
C TYR A 430 3.75 -19.36 -7.86
N ILE A 431 4.43 -20.40 -7.35
CA ILE A 431 4.00 -21.80 -7.29
C ILE A 431 4.32 -22.32 -5.89
#